data_AF-A0A813M4U0-F1
#
_entry.id   AF-A0A813M4U0-F1
#
_cell.length_a   1.000
_cell.length_b   1.000
_cell.length_c   1.000
_cell.angle_alpha   90.00
_cell.angle_beta   90.00
_cell.angle_gamma   90.00
#
_symmetry.space_group_name_H-M   'P 1'
#
loop_
_entity.id
_entity.type
_entity.pdbx_description
1 polymer ?
#
loop_
_entity_poly.entity_id
_entity_poly.type
_entity_poly.pdbx_seq_one_letter_code
_entity_poly.pdbx_strand_id
1 'polypeptide(L)'
;MNMNNLLNEENEGYIWEGDYEQTWKAIQEDETGTLQTANEDFSYRARKRQLMEKQSNIRLSMMRHMFVVIDSSSCMNDKDLKPNRLICVLKQVEKFAYSFFDQNPISQLGLIVTRNKSAEKVCDLVGNPKKFTDKIQVVKEKGCQSEPSLQNSLELSLAALKHVKSHSSREILIIMGSLTSCDPGDIFATIKECKKYKIRCSIIALSAEVHICKKICSELEGIFSVILNETHLTDLFQRVAFPLPNSDSGAQTLMRMGFPQHKILKPDEVSMCLCHLETNETRFSNGGYFCPICDSKYCELPVECRVCGLTLVMAPHLARSYHHLFPLEQYVEISNDENSLPTNVIKNCIGCQYPLIKNSFQCKSCKNLYCFDCDIFIHETLHSCPSCTNPMN
;
A
#
# COMPACT_ATOMS: atom_id res chain seq x y z
N MET A 1 -8.80 79.07 -6.10
CA MET A 1 -8.58 78.50 -7.45
C MET A 1 -7.13 78.04 -7.48
N ASN A 2 -6.78 76.76 -7.49
CA ASN A 2 -7.35 75.68 -8.29
C ASN A 2 -7.87 74.50 -7.48
N MET A 3 -9.00 74.00 -7.96
CA MET A 3 -9.94 73.07 -7.39
C MET A 3 -9.76 71.70 -8.07
N ASN A 4 -8.55 71.11 -7.98
CA ASN A 4 -8.21 69.89 -8.75
C ASN A 4 -7.67 68.72 -7.91
N ASN A 5 -7.70 68.78 -6.56
CA ASN A 5 -7.21 67.69 -5.70
C ASN A 5 -8.33 66.95 -4.94
N LEU A 6 -9.56 66.91 -5.47
CA LEU A 6 -10.72 66.34 -4.78
C LEU A 6 -11.60 65.44 -5.67
N LEU A 7 -11.09 64.93 -6.78
CA LEU A 7 -11.85 64.09 -7.71
C LEU A 7 -11.02 62.90 -8.23
N ASN A 8 -10.49 62.07 -7.34
CA ASN A 8 -10.01 60.73 -7.68
C ASN A 8 -10.31 59.73 -6.55
N GLU A 9 -11.43 59.93 -5.84
CA GLU A 9 -12.12 58.87 -5.11
C GLU A 9 -13.41 58.60 -5.88
N GLU A 10 -13.38 57.72 -6.88
CA GLU A 10 -14.57 57.02 -7.35
C GLU A 10 -14.19 55.85 -8.28
N ASN A 11 -14.67 54.66 -7.89
CA ASN A 11 -14.57 53.34 -8.52
C ASN A 11 -13.27 52.54 -8.35
N GLU A 12 -12.96 52.17 -7.10
CA GLU A 12 -12.53 50.78 -6.87
C GLU A 12 -13.76 49.90 -7.12
N GLY A 13 -13.91 49.47 -8.39
CA GLY A 13 -14.81 48.37 -8.70
C GLY A 13 -14.48 47.17 -7.82
N TYR A 14 -15.47 46.31 -7.58
CA TYR A 14 -15.19 45.08 -6.81
C TYR A 14 -14.04 44.31 -7.47
N ILE A 15 -13.25 43.56 -6.71
CA ILE A 15 -12.04 42.85 -7.19
C ILE A 15 -12.30 41.97 -8.45
N TRP A 16 -13.56 41.58 -8.71
CA TRP A 16 -13.98 40.84 -9.90
C TRP A 16 -14.34 41.72 -11.13
N GLU A 17 -14.40 43.04 -10.98
CA GLU A 17 -14.56 44.06 -12.04
C GLU A 17 -13.21 44.55 -12.59
N GLY A 18 -12.07 44.12 -12.00
CA GLY A 18 -10.74 44.35 -12.56
C GLY A 18 -10.43 43.47 -13.77
N ASP A 19 -9.49 43.90 -14.61
CA ASP A 19 -8.93 43.06 -15.67
C ASP A 19 -8.38 41.76 -15.06
N TYR A 20 -8.66 40.63 -15.69
CA TYR A 20 -8.19 39.30 -15.25
C TYR A 20 -6.68 39.33 -15.00
N GLU A 21 -6.26 39.39 -13.74
CA GLU A 21 -4.85 39.25 -13.37
C GLU A 21 -4.42 37.83 -13.71
N GLN A 22 -3.65 37.74 -14.79
CA GLN A 22 -3.10 36.49 -15.29
C GLN A 22 -2.16 35.90 -14.24
N THR A 23 -2.67 34.97 -13.44
CA THR A 23 -1.94 34.28 -12.36
C THR A 23 -0.64 33.61 -12.83
N TRP A 24 -0.52 33.31 -14.12
CA TRP A 24 0.70 32.78 -14.73
C TRP A 24 1.84 33.80 -14.85
N LYS A 25 1.58 35.11 -14.76
CA LYS A 25 2.64 36.14 -14.74
C LYS A 25 3.48 36.14 -13.45
N ALA A 26 2.95 35.55 -12.37
CA ALA A 26 3.64 35.45 -11.09
C ALA A 26 4.53 34.20 -10.98
N ILE A 27 4.50 33.31 -11.97
CA ILE A 27 5.32 32.10 -11.97
C ILE A 27 6.69 32.44 -12.54
N GLN A 28 7.73 32.40 -11.70
CA GLN A 28 9.12 32.68 -12.12
C GLN A 28 9.79 31.40 -12.65
N GLU A 29 10.58 31.56 -13.70
CA GLU A 29 11.42 30.52 -14.29
C GLU A 29 12.82 30.58 -13.67
N ASP A 30 13.43 29.42 -13.43
CA ASP A 30 14.84 29.31 -13.03
C ASP A 30 15.78 29.67 -14.19
N GLU A 31 17.07 29.86 -13.89
CA GLU A 31 18.15 30.18 -14.87
C GLU A 31 18.27 29.14 -16.02
N THR A 32 17.69 27.95 -15.86
CA THR A 32 17.62 26.89 -16.87
C THR A 32 16.34 26.92 -17.72
N GLY A 33 15.49 27.95 -17.60
CA GLY A 33 14.24 28.10 -18.34
C GLY A 33 13.18 27.06 -17.95
N THR A 34 13.26 26.52 -16.73
CA THR A 34 12.30 25.56 -16.18
C THR A 34 11.57 26.22 -15.01
N LEU A 35 10.26 26.03 -14.90
CA LEU A 35 9.49 26.57 -13.78
C LEU A 35 9.99 25.95 -12.48
N GLN A 36 10.25 26.76 -11.44
CA GLN A 36 10.52 26.27 -10.08
C GLN A 36 9.35 25.41 -9.63
N THR A 37 9.48 24.09 -9.80
CA THR A 37 8.44 23.17 -9.40
C THR A 37 8.65 22.88 -7.92
N ALA A 38 7.85 23.53 -7.08
CA ALA A 38 7.65 23.19 -5.66
C ALA A 38 7.25 21.71 -5.42
N ASN A 39 7.13 20.91 -6.48
CA ASN A 39 6.78 19.50 -6.48
C ASN A 39 7.90 18.60 -5.94
N GLU A 40 9.18 18.90 -6.18
CA GLU A 40 10.28 18.06 -5.67
C GLU A 40 10.39 18.18 -4.14
N ASP A 41 10.34 19.40 -3.60
CA ASP A 41 10.30 19.65 -2.17
C ASP A 41 9.03 19.10 -1.49
N PHE A 42 7.88 19.18 -2.15
CA PHE A 42 6.64 18.60 -1.63
C PHE A 42 6.71 17.08 -1.55
N SER A 43 7.20 16.44 -2.62
CA SER A 43 7.39 14.98 -2.68
C SER A 43 8.40 14.52 -1.64
N TYR A 44 9.48 15.27 -1.44
CA TYR A 44 10.48 15.02 -0.40
C TYR A 44 9.87 15.08 1.01
N ARG A 45 9.12 16.15 1.32
CA ARG A 45 8.48 16.31 2.64
C ARG A 45 7.40 15.25 2.88
N ALA A 46 6.64 14.88 1.87
CA ALA A 46 5.62 13.84 1.96
C ALA A 46 6.24 12.45 2.25
N ARG A 47 7.29 12.06 1.52
CA ARG A 47 8.02 10.81 1.75
C ARG A 47 8.74 10.79 3.10
N LYS A 48 9.34 11.92 3.51
CA LYS A 48 9.98 12.05 4.82
C LYS A 48 8.96 11.85 5.96
N ARG A 49 7.74 12.38 5.82
CA ARG A 49 6.65 12.11 6.78
C ARG A 49 6.30 10.63 6.83
N GLN A 50 6.16 9.95 5.69
CA GLN A 50 5.87 8.51 5.66
C GLN A 50 6.97 7.66 6.31
N LEU A 51 8.24 8.02 6.10
CA LEU A 51 9.36 7.33 6.73
C LEU A 51 9.41 7.60 8.24
N MET A 52 9.06 8.81 8.70
CA MET A 52 8.96 9.13 10.13
C MET A 52 7.79 8.46 10.84
N GLU A 53 6.72 8.12 10.11
CA GLU A 53 5.61 7.34 10.66
C GLU A 53 5.98 5.87 10.91
N LYS A 54 7.08 5.36 10.36
CA LYS A 54 7.58 4.01 10.62
C LYS A 54 8.21 3.95 12.00
N GLN A 55 7.40 3.61 13.00
CA GLN A 55 7.88 3.36 14.35
C GLN A 55 8.68 2.06 14.41
N SER A 56 9.90 2.13 14.95
CA SER A 56 10.75 0.96 15.20
C SER A 56 10.30 0.22 16.46
N ASN A 57 10.64 -1.07 16.54
CA ASN A 57 10.47 -1.92 17.74
C ASN A 57 9.03 -2.14 18.19
N ILE A 58 8.08 -2.23 17.25
CA ILE A 58 6.69 -2.57 17.55
C ILE A 58 6.37 -3.98 17.07
N ARG A 59 5.44 -4.64 17.76
CA ARG A 59 4.95 -5.96 17.37
C ARG A 59 4.05 -5.83 16.14
N LEU A 60 4.46 -6.49 15.06
CA LEU A 60 3.75 -6.47 13.78
C LEU A 60 3.03 -7.80 13.53
N SER A 61 1.89 -7.74 12.86
CA SER A 61 1.23 -8.94 12.33
C SER A 61 1.79 -9.29 10.95
N MET A 62 2.61 -10.34 10.89
CA MET A 62 3.23 -10.76 9.62
C MET A 62 2.30 -11.56 8.71
N MET A 63 1.39 -12.35 9.29
CA MET A 63 0.39 -13.09 8.53
C MET A 63 -0.87 -12.25 8.44
N ARG A 64 -1.18 -11.76 7.24
CA ARG A 64 -2.30 -10.86 7.00
C ARG A 64 -3.30 -11.52 6.06
N HIS A 65 -4.56 -11.52 6.43
CA HIS A 65 -5.67 -11.85 5.54
C HIS A 65 -6.45 -10.57 5.31
N MET A 66 -6.32 -10.03 4.10
CA MET A 66 -6.93 -8.76 3.72
C MET A 66 -7.95 -8.97 2.61
N PHE A 67 -9.15 -8.43 2.80
CA PHE A 67 -10.11 -8.26 1.71
C PHE A 67 -10.05 -6.84 1.17
N VAL A 68 -9.83 -6.72 -0.14
CA VAL A 68 -9.96 -5.46 -0.87
C VAL A 68 -11.39 -5.36 -1.39
N VAL A 69 -12.11 -4.35 -0.93
CA VAL A 69 -13.48 -4.03 -1.38
C VAL A 69 -13.38 -2.86 -2.36
N ILE A 70 -13.83 -3.06 -3.59
CA ILE A 70 -13.81 -2.03 -4.64
C ILE A 70 -15.23 -1.56 -4.91
N ASP A 71 -15.44 -0.26 -4.82
CA ASP A 71 -16.65 0.39 -5.29
C ASP A 71 -16.76 0.33 -6.82
N SER A 72 -17.83 -0.29 -7.33
CA SER A 72 -18.23 -0.31 -8.75
C SER A 72 -19.59 0.37 -8.97
N SER A 73 -19.84 1.46 -8.23
CA SER A 73 -21.00 2.34 -8.40
C SER A 73 -20.89 3.24 -9.62
N SER A 74 -22.00 3.88 -10.01
CA SER A 74 -22.07 4.84 -11.12
C SER A 74 -21.08 6.00 -10.97
N CYS A 75 -20.80 6.45 -9.75
CA CYS A 75 -19.83 7.51 -9.44
C CYS A 75 -18.39 7.15 -9.86
N MET A 76 -18.10 5.86 -10.08
CA MET A 76 -16.79 5.39 -10.52
C MET A 76 -16.57 5.52 -12.02
N ASN A 77 -17.60 5.93 -12.78
CA ASN A 77 -17.47 6.31 -14.19
C ASN A 77 -16.99 7.75 -14.39
N ASP A 78 -16.93 8.56 -13.32
CA ASP A 78 -16.44 9.93 -13.40
C ASP A 78 -14.98 9.98 -13.85
N LYS A 79 -14.65 11.04 -14.58
CA LYS A 79 -13.34 11.26 -15.22
C LYS A 79 -12.38 12.11 -14.39
N ASP A 80 -12.59 12.12 -13.07
CA ASP A 80 -11.71 12.79 -12.10
C ASP A 80 -10.28 12.23 -12.17
N LEU A 81 -10.17 10.90 -12.21
CA LEU A 81 -8.94 10.19 -12.55
C LEU A 81 -9.04 9.66 -13.97
N LYS A 82 -7.97 9.80 -14.76
CA LYS A 82 -7.95 9.41 -16.17
C LYS A 82 -7.71 7.89 -16.32
N PRO A 83 -8.43 7.18 -17.23
CA PRO A 83 -9.57 7.66 -18.03
C PRO A 83 -10.88 7.77 -17.23
N ASN A 84 -11.16 6.83 -16.34
CA ASN A 84 -12.26 6.86 -15.37
C ASN A 84 -11.71 6.42 -14.00
N ARG A 85 -12.39 6.81 -12.90
CA ARG A 85 -12.01 6.40 -11.53
C ARG A 85 -11.85 4.89 -11.37
N LEU A 86 -12.79 4.08 -11.88
CA LEU A 86 -12.69 2.61 -11.79
C LEU A 86 -11.41 2.08 -12.42
N ILE A 87 -11.10 2.51 -13.65
CA ILE A 87 -9.94 1.98 -14.39
C ILE A 87 -8.63 2.39 -13.71
N CYS A 88 -8.56 3.63 -13.19
CA CYS A 88 -7.41 4.09 -12.42
C CYS A 88 -7.26 3.24 -11.15
N VAL A 89 -8.32 3.07 -10.36
CA VAL A 89 -8.30 2.27 -9.14
C VAL A 89 -7.90 0.82 -9.42
N LEU A 90 -8.47 0.16 -10.43
CA LEU A 90 -8.14 -1.23 -10.77
C LEU A 90 -6.66 -1.39 -11.14
N LYS A 91 -6.09 -0.45 -11.92
CA LYS A 91 -4.65 -0.45 -12.25
C LYS A 91 -3.78 -0.25 -11.01
N GLN A 92 -4.20 0.61 -10.09
CA GLN A 92 -3.45 0.87 -8.86
C GLN A 92 -3.55 -0.32 -7.89
N VAL A 93 -4.71 -0.98 -7.81
CA VAL A 93 -4.90 -2.23 -7.04
C VAL A 93 -4.06 -3.37 -7.62
N GLU A 94 -3.93 -3.46 -8.95
CA GLU A 94 -3.04 -4.43 -9.60
C GLU A 94 -1.57 -4.22 -9.18
N LYS A 95 -1.07 -2.98 -9.26
CA LYS A 95 0.28 -2.62 -8.78
C LYS A 95 0.45 -2.88 -7.28
N PHE A 96 -0.58 -2.53 -6.50
CA PHE A 96 -0.61 -2.78 -5.06
C PHE A 96 -0.51 -4.27 -4.76
N ALA A 97 -1.21 -5.15 -5.48
CA ALA A 97 -1.14 -6.59 -5.26
C ALA A 97 0.30 -7.12 -5.41
N TYR A 98 1.01 -6.72 -6.48
CA TYR A 98 2.42 -7.11 -6.66
C TYR A 98 3.32 -6.59 -5.55
N SER A 99 3.20 -5.30 -5.20
CA SER A 99 3.97 -4.69 -4.11
C SER A 99 3.67 -5.35 -2.76
N PHE A 100 2.39 -5.65 -2.49
CA PHE A 100 1.92 -6.28 -1.27
C PHE A 100 2.47 -7.69 -1.10
N PHE A 101 2.43 -8.53 -2.15
CA PHE A 101 2.96 -9.89 -2.09
C PHE A 101 4.49 -9.93 -2.05
N ASP A 102 5.18 -8.92 -2.58
CA ASP A 102 6.63 -8.85 -2.47
C ASP A 102 7.07 -8.50 -1.02
N GLN A 103 6.40 -7.53 -0.40
CA GLN A 103 6.64 -7.16 1.00
C GLN A 103 6.11 -8.19 2.00
N ASN A 104 4.98 -8.84 1.70
CA ASN A 104 4.26 -9.75 2.60
C ASN A 104 3.92 -11.07 1.88
N PRO A 105 4.90 -11.96 1.65
CA PRO A 105 4.68 -13.14 0.82
C PRO A 105 3.75 -14.18 1.45
N ILE A 106 3.68 -14.24 2.78
CA ILE A 106 2.84 -15.21 3.52
C ILE A 106 1.39 -14.73 3.70
N SER A 107 1.07 -13.54 3.24
CA SER A 107 -0.25 -12.94 3.36
C SER A 107 -1.17 -13.37 2.22
N GLN A 108 -2.48 -13.22 2.43
CA GLN A 108 -3.50 -13.56 1.45
C GLN A 108 -4.37 -12.34 1.15
N LEU A 109 -4.70 -12.16 -0.13
CA LEU A 109 -5.60 -11.11 -0.60
C LEU A 109 -6.88 -11.72 -1.17
N GLY A 110 -8.02 -11.14 -0.81
CA GLY A 110 -9.32 -11.43 -1.41
C GLY A 110 -9.91 -10.19 -2.08
N LEU A 111 -10.83 -10.38 -3.02
CA LEU A 111 -11.45 -9.29 -3.78
C LEU A 111 -12.97 -9.36 -3.67
N ILE A 112 -13.56 -8.27 -3.19
CA ILE A 112 -15.01 -8.06 -3.13
C ILE A 112 -15.33 -6.80 -3.93
N VAL A 113 -16.44 -6.82 -4.64
CA VAL A 113 -16.92 -5.67 -5.41
C VAL A 113 -18.30 -5.29 -4.93
N THR A 114 -18.54 -4.00 -4.71
CA THR A 114 -19.88 -3.48 -4.46
C THR A 114 -20.50 -2.94 -5.73
N ARG A 115 -21.64 -3.50 -6.11
CA ARG A 115 -22.42 -3.11 -7.28
C ARG A 115 -23.88 -3.45 -7.04
N ASN A 116 -24.81 -2.69 -7.63
CA ASN A 116 -26.24 -3.03 -7.58
C ASN A 116 -26.80 -3.12 -6.15
N LYS A 117 -26.32 -2.24 -5.24
CA LYS A 117 -26.70 -2.23 -3.82
C LYS A 117 -26.39 -3.55 -3.10
N SER A 118 -25.49 -4.34 -3.67
CA SER A 118 -25.08 -5.65 -3.19
C SER A 118 -23.56 -5.76 -3.21
N ALA A 119 -23.03 -6.76 -2.49
CA ALA A 119 -21.62 -7.08 -2.53
C ALA A 119 -21.43 -8.46 -3.18
N GLU A 120 -20.49 -8.55 -4.11
CA GLU A 120 -20.13 -9.79 -4.81
C GLU A 120 -18.69 -10.15 -4.45
N LYS A 121 -18.48 -11.37 -3.93
CA LYS A 121 -17.14 -11.92 -3.73
C LYS A 121 -16.61 -12.46 -5.06
N VAL A 122 -15.65 -11.76 -5.66
CA VAL A 122 -15.07 -12.11 -6.97
C VAL A 122 -13.89 -13.07 -6.82
N CYS A 123 -13.10 -12.89 -5.77
CA CYS A 123 -11.96 -13.74 -5.45
C CYS A 123 -11.96 -14.10 -3.97
N ASP A 124 -11.78 -15.38 -3.67
CA ASP A 124 -11.47 -15.84 -2.32
C ASP A 124 -10.07 -15.37 -1.89
N LEU A 125 -9.68 -15.68 -0.64
CA LEU A 125 -8.35 -15.38 -0.15
C LEU A 125 -7.30 -16.20 -0.92
N VAL A 126 -6.45 -15.51 -1.68
CA VAL A 126 -5.43 -16.10 -2.55
C VAL A 126 -4.05 -15.53 -2.22
N GLY A 127 -3.02 -16.38 -2.28
CA GLY A 127 -1.61 -16.02 -2.06
C GLY A 127 -0.80 -15.76 -3.34
N ASN A 128 -1.39 -15.94 -4.53
CA ASN A 128 -0.72 -15.73 -5.82
C ASN A 128 -1.21 -14.42 -6.49
N PRO A 129 -0.31 -13.48 -6.84
CA PRO A 129 -0.65 -12.24 -7.52
C PRO A 129 -1.37 -12.47 -8.86
N LYS A 130 -0.93 -13.43 -9.68
CA LYS A 130 -1.50 -13.63 -11.03
C LYS A 130 -2.99 -13.99 -10.99
N LYS A 131 -3.34 -14.93 -10.10
CA LYS A 131 -4.73 -15.32 -9.88
C LYS A 131 -5.60 -14.15 -9.41
N PHE A 132 -5.02 -13.24 -8.61
CA PHE A 132 -5.70 -12.04 -8.17
C PHE A 132 -5.88 -11.04 -9.34
N THR A 133 -4.85 -10.80 -10.15
CA THR A 133 -4.91 -9.89 -11.30
C THR A 133 -5.86 -10.36 -12.40
N ASP A 134 -5.94 -11.67 -12.65
CA ASP A 134 -6.88 -12.23 -13.62
C ASP A 134 -8.33 -11.94 -13.22
N LYS A 135 -8.63 -11.96 -11.92
CA LYS A 135 -9.96 -11.61 -11.39
C LYS A 135 -10.26 -10.11 -11.49
N ILE A 136 -9.25 -9.24 -11.39
CA ILE A 136 -9.41 -7.79 -11.61
C ILE A 136 -9.87 -7.51 -13.05
N GLN A 137 -9.36 -8.26 -14.03
CA GLN A 137 -9.78 -8.10 -15.43
C GLN A 137 -11.28 -8.41 -15.62
N VAL A 138 -11.79 -9.44 -14.95
CA VAL A 138 -13.23 -9.76 -14.94
C VAL A 138 -14.07 -8.60 -14.38
N VAL A 139 -13.59 -7.91 -13.34
CA VAL A 139 -14.27 -6.73 -12.78
C VAL A 139 -14.31 -5.59 -13.79
N LYS A 140 -13.21 -5.38 -14.52
CA LYS A 140 -13.13 -4.35 -15.57
C LYS A 140 -14.15 -4.57 -16.68
N GLU A 141 -14.37 -5.82 -17.09
CA GLU A 141 -15.35 -6.19 -18.12
C GLU A 141 -16.79 -6.01 -17.67
N LYS A 142 -17.09 -6.36 -16.41
CA LYS A 142 -18.43 -6.21 -15.83
C LYS A 142 -18.89 -4.74 -15.78
N GLY A 143 -17.98 -3.80 -15.57
CA GLY A 143 -18.28 -2.36 -15.50
C GLY A 143 -19.05 -1.93 -14.24
N CYS A 144 -19.29 -0.61 -14.14
CA CYS A 144 -19.95 0.02 -12.99
C CYS A 144 -21.47 0.14 -13.14
N GLN A 145 -22.21 -0.05 -12.06
CA GLN A 145 -23.67 0.13 -12.07
C GLN A 145 -24.23 0.50 -10.68
N SER A 146 -25.12 1.49 -10.66
CA SER A 146 -25.93 1.92 -9.50
C SER A 146 -25.09 2.34 -8.27
N GLU A 147 -25.50 1.96 -7.06
CA GLU A 147 -24.95 2.43 -5.78
C GLU A 147 -24.23 1.29 -5.02
N PRO A 148 -23.27 1.62 -4.13
CA PRO A 148 -22.57 0.63 -3.33
C PRO A 148 -23.34 0.25 -2.05
N SER A 149 -22.95 -0.88 -1.46
CA SER A 149 -23.42 -1.31 -0.13
C SER A 149 -22.25 -1.71 0.75
N LEU A 150 -21.97 -0.90 1.76
CA LEU A 150 -20.92 -1.14 2.75
C LEU A 150 -21.29 -2.28 3.70
N GLN A 151 -22.55 -2.36 4.13
CA GLN A 151 -23.00 -3.38 5.07
C GLN A 151 -22.80 -4.79 4.50
N ASN A 152 -23.31 -5.04 3.28
CA ASN A 152 -23.16 -6.34 2.63
C ASN A 152 -21.69 -6.72 2.43
N SER A 153 -20.83 -5.74 2.16
CA SER A 153 -19.38 -5.97 2.01
C SER A 153 -18.71 -6.37 3.31
N LEU A 154 -19.07 -5.68 4.40
CA LEU A 154 -18.56 -5.99 5.73
C LEU A 154 -19.06 -7.36 6.20
N GLU A 155 -20.33 -7.70 5.95
CA GLU A 155 -20.90 -9.01 6.30
C GLU A 155 -20.25 -10.16 5.53
N LEU A 156 -20.06 -10.02 4.21
CA LEU A 156 -19.34 -11.01 3.40
C LEU A 156 -17.88 -11.17 3.84
N SER A 157 -17.20 -10.06 4.12
CA SER A 157 -15.83 -10.07 4.63
C SER A 157 -15.76 -10.74 6.01
N LEU A 158 -16.71 -10.43 6.90
CA LEU A 158 -16.80 -11.03 8.23
C LEU A 158 -17.04 -12.53 8.15
N ALA A 159 -17.95 -12.99 7.29
CA ALA A 159 -18.23 -14.40 7.09
C ALA A 159 -16.97 -15.19 6.68
N ALA A 160 -16.14 -14.62 5.79
CA ALA A 160 -14.89 -15.22 5.37
C ALA A 160 -13.80 -15.15 6.46
N LEU A 161 -13.64 -14.00 7.12
CA LEU A 161 -12.59 -13.75 8.12
C LEU A 161 -12.89 -14.40 9.48
N LYS A 162 -14.11 -14.82 9.77
CA LYS A 162 -14.49 -15.46 11.04
C LYS A 162 -13.76 -16.78 11.28
N HIS A 163 -13.48 -17.53 10.22
CA HIS A 163 -12.80 -18.82 10.28
C HIS A 163 -11.27 -18.72 10.26
N VAL A 164 -10.74 -17.51 10.02
CA VAL A 164 -9.31 -17.24 10.06
C VAL A 164 -8.80 -17.36 11.49
N LYS A 165 -7.63 -17.98 11.64
CA LYS A 165 -7.02 -18.27 12.95
C LYS A 165 -6.71 -16.96 13.70
N SER A 166 -6.75 -17.00 15.03
CA SER A 166 -6.65 -15.79 15.88
C SER A 166 -5.29 -15.08 15.85
N HIS A 167 -4.22 -15.76 15.43
CA HIS A 167 -2.86 -15.22 15.38
C HIS A 167 -2.56 -14.38 14.13
N SER A 168 -3.43 -14.44 13.12
CA SER A 168 -3.28 -13.65 11.90
C SER A 168 -4.15 -12.40 11.96
N SER A 169 -3.68 -11.31 11.36
CA SER A 169 -4.49 -10.10 11.27
C SER A 169 -5.60 -10.28 10.25
N ARG A 170 -6.77 -9.77 10.62
CA ARG A 170 -7.98 -9.77 9.80
C ARG A 170 -8.22 -8.32 9.38
N GLU A 171 -8.09 -8.06 8.09
CA GLU A 171 -8.05 -6.70 7.55
C GLU A 171 -9.04 -6.54 6.40
N ILE A 172 -9.63 -5.36 6.30
CA ILE A 172 -10.51 -4.95 5.21
C ILE A 172 -9.98 -3.60 4.70
N LEU A 173 -9.76 -3.51 3.40
CA LEU A 173 -9.43 -2.27 2.70
C LEU A 173 -10.57 -1.91 1.78
N ILE A 174 -11.30 -0.84 2.05
CA ILE A 174 -12.41 -0.38 1.21
C ILE A 174 -11.96 0.83 0.40
N ILE A 175 -12.12 0.75 -0.91
CA ILE A 175 -11.90 1.88 -1.82
C ILE A 175 -13.28 2.38 -2.27
N MET A 176 -13.68 3.54 -1.76
CA MET A 176 -15.02 4.10 -1.95
C MET A 176 -14.96 5.35 -2.83
N GLY A 177 -15.75 5.35 -3.91
CA GLY A 177 -15.90 6.50 -4.80
C GLY A 177 -17.20 7.25 -4.59
N SER A 178 -18.26 6.54 -4.23
CA SER A 178 -19.55 7.14 -3.89
C SER A 178 -19.48 7.93 -2.58
N LEU A 179 -20.35 8.93 -2.47
CA LEU A 179 -20.59 9.67 -1.23
C LEU A 179 -21.71 9.04 -0.38
N THR A 180 -22.54 8.20 -1.01
CA THR A 180 -23.67 7.51 -0.40
C THR A 180 -23.42 6.00 -0.40
N SER A 181 -23.90 5.34 0.66
CA SER A 181 -24.00 3.88 0.75
C SER A 181 -25.47 3.52 0.93
N CYS A 182 -25.94 2.52 0.20
CA CYS A 182 -27.32 2.05 0.25
C CYS A 182 -27.35 0.66 0.87
N ASP A 183 -27.53 0.64 2.18
CA ASP A 183 -27.49 -0.56 3.00
C ASP A 183 -28.90 -0.96 3.48
N PRO A 184 -29.19 -2.27 3.58
CA PRO A 184 -30.53 -2.75 3.94
C PRO A 184 -30.88 -2.61 5.42
N GLY A 185 -29.90 -2.52 6.32
CA GLY A 185 -30.10 -2.52 7.77
C GLY A 185 -29.19 -1.53 8.51
N ASP A 186 -29.03 -1.76 9.82
CA ASP A 186 -28.20 -0.92 10.68
C ASP A 186 -26.72 -1.33 10.62
N ILE A 187 -25.92 -0.53 9.91
CA ILE A 187 -24.48 -0.72 9.81
C ILE A 187 -23.76 -0.67 11.18
N PHE A 188 -24.30 0.02 12.18
CA PHE A 188 -23.67 0.08 13.51
C PHE A 188 -23.71 -1.27 14.23
N ALA A 189 -24.72 -2.12 13.95
CA ALA A 189 -24.74 -3.49 14.44
C ALA A 189 -23.60 -4.30 13.81
N THR A 190 -23.42 -4.20 12.48
CA THR A 190 -22.34 -4.87 11.75
C THR A 190 -20.96 -4.43 12.25
N ILE A 191 -20.77 -3.13 12.54
CA ILE A 191 -19.50 -2.62 13.08
C ILE A 191 -19.19 -3.25 14.46
N LYS A 192 -20.20 -3.37 15.34
CA LYS A 192 -20.03 -4.03 16.65
C LYS A 192 -19.66 -5.50 16.50
N GLU A 193 -20.25 -6.20 15.52
CA GLU A 193 -19.86 -7.59 15.22
C GLU A 193 -18.43 -7.69 14.69
N CYS A 194 -18.03 -6.85 13.74
CA CYS A 194 -16.66 -6.77 13.24
C CYS A 194 -15.66 -6.53 14.38
N LYS A 195 -16.00 -5.64 15.32
CA LYS A 195 -15.19 -5.34 16.50
C LYS A 195 -15.05 -6.55 17.43
N LYS A 196 -16.11 -7.34 17.63
CA LYS A 196 -16.09 -8.58 18.41
C LYS A 196 -15.10 -9.61 17.84
N TYR A 197 -14.98 -9.69 16.51
CA TYR A 197 -14.01 -10.56 15.84
C TYR A 197 -12.64 -9.91 15.60
N LYS A 198 -12.39 -8.71 16.12
CA LYS A 198 -11.12 -7.97 15.99
C LYS A 198 -10.70 -7.78 14.52
N ILE A 199 -11.65 -7.41 13.67
CA ILE A 199 -11.39 -7.09 12.27
C ILE A 199 -11.00 -5.62 12.17
N ARG A 200 -9.89 -5.32 11.49
CA ARG A 200 -9.46 -3.96 11.18
C ARG A 200 -9.99 -3.51 9.83
N CYS A 201 -10.52 -2.30 9.74
CA CYS A 201 -11.06 -1.76 8.49
C CYS A 201 -10.45 -0.40 8.16
N SER A 202 -9.71 -0.32 7.05
CA SER A 202 -9.19 0.93 6.50
C SER A 202 -9.98 1.31 5.26
N ILE A 203 -10.27 2.60 5.10
CA ILE A 203 -11.08 3.12 4.00
C ILE A 203 -10.33 4.24 3.30
N ILE A 204 -10.24 4.13 1.98
CA ILE A 204 -9.71 5.15 1.10
C ILE A 204 -10.88 5.73 0.30
N ALA A 205 -11.22 6.99 0.55
CA ALA A 205 -12.26 7.71 -0.16
C ALA A 205 -11.66 8.51 -1.33
N LEU A 206 -12.30 8.49 -2.50
CA LEU A 206 -11.78 9.15 -3.71
C LEU A 206 -11.96 10.66 -3.74
N SER A 207 -13.03 11.21 -3.15
CA SER A 207 -13.37 12.63 -3.32
C SER A 207 -13.61 13.37 -2.02
N ALA A 208 -14.47 12.86 -1.15
CA ALA A 208 -14.82 13.55 0.08
C ALA A 208 -14.79 12.63 1.30
N GLU A 209 -14.70 13.27 2.46
CA GLU A 209 -14.84 12.61 3.74
C GLU A 209 -16.30 12.25 4.01
N VAL A 210 -16.58 10.97 4.21
CA VAL A 210 -17.91 10.48 4.61
C VAL A 210 -17.87 10.16 6.10
N HIS A 211 -18.77 10.76 6.88
CA HIS A 211 -18.81 10.62 8.33
C HIS A 211 -18.90 9.15 8.79
N ILE A 212 -19.74 8.34 8.14
CA ILE A 212 -19.88 6.92 8.50
C ILE A 212 -18.57 6.14 8.30
N CYS A 213 -17.85 6.41 7.21
CA CYS A 213 -16.58 5.76 6.91
C CYS A 213 -15.50 6.10 7.94
N LYS A 214 -15.43 7.37 8.37
CA LYS A 214 -14.51 7.78 9.44
C LYS A 214 -14.84 7.12 10.77
N LYS A 215 -16.13 6.98 11.09
CA LYS A 215 -16.58 6.28 12.29
C LYS A 215 -16.24 4.79 12.24
N ILE A 216 -16.41 4.12 11.09
CA ILE A 216 -16.00 2.73 10.88
C ILE A 216 -14.50 2.56 11.15
N CYS A 217 -13.65 3.40 10.54
CA CYS A 217 -12.20 3.31 10.75
C CYS A 217 -11.81 3.57 12.21
N SER A 218 -12.46 4.53 12.87
CA SER A 218 -12.18 4.85 14.28
C SER A 218 -12.60 3.72 15.23
N GLU A 219 -13.73 3.06 14.97
CA GLU A 219 -14.22 1.96 15.82
C GLU A 219 -13.48 0.64 15.60
N LEU A 220 -12.97 0.40 14.38
CA LEU A 220 -12.27 -0.82 13.97
C LEU A 220 -10.74 -0.66 13.90
N GLU A 221 -10.16 0.35 14.56
CA GLU A 221 -8.70 0.58 14.62
C GLU A 221 -8.01 0.60 13.24
N GLY A 222 -8.66 1.21 12.25
CA GLY A 222 -8.13 1.36 10.89
C GLY A 222 -7.90 2.82 10.50
N ILE A 223 -7.41 3.01 9.28
CA ILE A 223 -7.01 4.33 8.76
C ILE A 223 -8.06 4.82 7.76
N PHE A 224 -8.51 6.07 7.92
CA PHE A 224 -9.35 6.76 6.95
C PHE A 224 -8.50 7.79 6.20
N SER A 225 -8.51 7.72 4.87
CA SER A 225 -7.75 8.64 4.01
C SER A 225 -8.59 9.10 2.83
N VAL A 226 -8.39 10.35 2.41
CA VAL A 226 -9.01 10.93 1.21
C VAL A 226 -7.94 11.14 0.15
N ILE A 227 -8.23 10.71 -1.07
CA ILE A 227 -7.31 10.84 -2.22
C ILE A 227 -7.31 12.30 -2.70
N LEU A 228 -6.14 12.75 -3.14
CA LEU A 228 -5.97 14.06 -3.77
C LEU A 228 -5.65 13.89 -5.25
N ASN A 229 -4.64 13.07 -5.55
CA ASN A 229 -4.14 12.79 -6.88
C ASN A 229 -3.84 11.29 -7.04
N GLU A 230 -3.57 10.84 -8.27
CA GLU A 230 -3.16 9.46 -8.55
C GLU A 230 -1.87 9.05 -7.79
N THR A 231 -0.92 9.97 -7.65
CA THR A 231 0.32 9.74 -6.86
C THR A 231 0.03 9.61 -5.37
N HIS A 232 -0.91 10.38 -4.84
CA HIS A 232 -1.33 10.22 -3.45
C HIS A 232 -2.00 8.87 -3.23
N LEU A 233 -2.75 8.36 -4.21
CA LEU A 233 -3.34 7.02 -4.14
C LEU A 233 -2.26 5.92 -4.08
N THR A 234 -1.20 6.00 -4.90
CA THR A 234 -0.09 5.04 -4.82
C THR A 234 0.58 5.04 -3.45
N ASP A 235 0.76 6.22 -2.89
CA ASP A 235 1.37 6.42 -1.57
C ASP A 235 0.51 5.81 -0.45
N LEU A 236 -0.80 6.00 -0.51
CA LEU A 236 -1.75 5.41 0.43
C LEU A 236 -1.74 3.88 0.35
N PHE A 237 -1.66 3.31 -0.86
CA PHE A 237 -1.52 1.86 -1.04
C PHE A 237 -0.21 1.33 -0.46
N GLN A 238 0.90 2.04 -0.64
CA GLN A 238 2.18 1.67 -0.02
C GLN A 238 2.09 1.70 1.51
N ARG A 239 1.43 2.71 2.09
CA ARG A 239 1.18 2.78 3.54
C ARG A 239 0.38 1.58 4.05
N VAL A 240 -0.64 1.15 3.32
CA VAL A 240 -1.44 -0.04 3.66
C VAL A 240 -0.65 -1.34 3.45
N ALA A 241 0.31 -1.37 2.53
CA ALA A 241 1.17 -2.53 2.30
C ALA A 241 2.09 -2.82 3.50
N PHE A 242 2.47 -1.81 4.29
CA PHE A 242 3.20 -2.04 5.54
C PHE A 242 2.30 -2.72 6.59
N PRO A 243 2.79 -3.77 7.29
CA PRO A 243 2.03 -4.41 8.35
C PRO A 243 1.77 -3.42 9.49
N LEU A 244 0.50 -3.31 9.90
CA LEU A 244 0.11 -2.43 10.99
C LEU A 244 0.42 -3.06 12.36
N PRO A 245 0.76 -2.25 13.37
CA PRO A 245 1.08 -2.74 14.71
C PRO A 245 -0.14 -3.44 15.32
N ASN A 246 0.12 -4.50 16.08
CA ASN A 246 -0.91 -5.14 16.87
C ASN A 246 -1.03 -4.44 18.22
N SER A 247 -2.21 -3.89 18.51
CA SER A 247 -2.58 -3.33 19.81
C SER A 247 -2.68 -4.42 20.90
N ASP A 248 -2.89 -5.68 20.50
CA ASP A 248 -3.13 -6.79 21.41
C ASP A 248 -1.87 -7.47 21.96
N SER A 249 -1.85 -7.64 23.28
CA SER A 249 -0.96 -8.55 24.02
C SER A 249 -1.43 -10.00 23.98
N GLY A 250 -1.93 -10.46 22.83
CA GLY A 250 -2.50 -11.80 22.67
C GLY A 250 -1.48 -12.93 22.82
N ALA A 251 -1.95 -14.13 23.16
CA ALA A 251 -1.14 -15.32 23.31
C ALA A 251 -0.42 -15.67 21.99
N GLN A 252 0.91 -15.54 22.01
CA GLN A 252 1.77 -15.89 20.89
C GLN A 252 1.68 -17.40 20.66
N THR A 253 1.07 -17.78 19.55
CA THR A 253 0.95 -19.19 19.18
C THR A 253 2.07 -19.53 18.21
N LEU A 254 2.93 -20.47 18.61
CA LEU A 254 3.95 -21.00 17.72
C LEU A 254 3.28 -21.79 16.59
N MET A 255 3.46 -21.32 15.36
CA MET A 255 2.93 -21.94 14.16
C MET A 255 3.93 -22.95 13.59
N ARG A 256 3.44 -24.14 13.26
CA ARG A 256 4.24 -25.12 12.51
C ARG A 256 4.23 -24.70 11.04
N MET A 257 5.42 -24.52 10.46
CA MET A 257 5.61 -24.20 9.05
C MET A 257 6.34 -25.34 8.35
N GLY A 258 5.98 -25.60 7.10
CA GLY A 258 6.64 -26.59 6.26
C GLY A 258 7.56 -25.93 5.25
N PHE A 259 8.81 -26.39 5.19
CA PHE A 259 9.77 -26.01 4.16
C PHE A 259 9.86 -27.14 3.12
N PRO A 260 9.06 -27.09 2.04
CA PRO A 260 9.08 -28.12 1.02
C PRO A 260 10.36 -28.04 0.19
N GLN A 261 10.86 -29.21 -0.23
CA GLN A 261 11.94 -29.28 -1.20
C GLN A 261 11.37 -29.33 -2.61
N HIS A 262 12.01 -28.62 -3.54
CA HIS A 262 11.72 -28.74 -4.96
C HIS A 262 12.36 -30.02 -5.48
N LYS A 263 11.55 -31.00 -5.88
CA LYS A 263 12.03 -32.24 -6.50
C LYS A 263 11.58 -32.28 -7.95
N ILE A 264 12.50 -32.66 -8.82
CA ILE A 264 12.21 -32.99 -10.22
C ILE A 264 12.18 -34.52 -10.28
N LEU A 265 11.00 -35.06 -10.59
CA LEU A 265 10.79 -36.49 -10.81
C LEU A 265 11.43 -36.90 -12.14
N LYS A 266 11.73 -38.19 -12.26
CA LYS A 266 12.22 -38.78 -13.50
C LYS A 266 11.19 -38.59 -14.62
N PRO A 267 11.61 -38.55 -15.91
CA PRO A 267 10.71 -38.31 -17.04
C PRO A 267 9.51 -39.28 -17.10
N ASP A 268 9.67 -40.50 -16.58
CA ASP A 268 8.63 -41.53 -16.56
C ASP A 268 7.66 -41.42 -15.37
N GLU A 269 7.94 -40.56 -14.39
CA GLU A 269 7.14 -40.38 -13.17
C GLU A 269 6.41 -39.03 -13.21
N VAL A 270 5.15 -39.07 -13.65
CA VAL A 270 4.28 -37.91 -13.70
C VAL A 270 3.40 -37.86 -12.44
N SER A 271 3.35 -36.70 -11.78
CA SER A 271 2.53 -36.51 -10.59
C SER A 271 1.53 -35.36 -10.77
N MET A 272 0.34 -35.54 -10.21
CA MET A 272 -0.71 -34.51 -10.21
C MET A 272 -0.46 -33.49 -9.11
N CYS A 273 -0.68 -32.22 -9.41
CA CYS A 273 -0.60 -31.13 -8.44
C CYS A 273 -1.94 -30.95 -7.72
N LEU A 274 -1.95 -30.90 -6.38
CA LEU A 274 -3.18 -30.66 -5.62
C LEU A 274 -3.69 -29.22 -5.68
N CYS A 275 -2.87 -28.25 -6.13
CA CYS A 275 -3.30 -26.86 -6.27
C CYS A 275 -4.46 -26.69 -7.25
N HIS A 276 -4.54 -27.56 -8.26
CA HIS A 276 -5.43 -27.40 -9.40
C HIS A 276 -6.54 -28.46 -9.48
N LEU A 277 -6.67 -29.28 -8.43
CA LEU A 277 -7.71 -30.30 -8.38
C LEU A 277 -9.12 -29.70 -8.49
N GLU A 278 -9.33 -28.50 -7.94
CA GLU A 278 -10.62 -27.79 -7.97
C GLU A 278 -10.85 -27.01 -9.27
N THR A 279 -9.79 -26.61 -9.99
CA THR A 279 -9.89 -25.71 -11.14
C THR A 279 -10.12 -26.40 -12.48
N ASN A 280 -10.32 -27.73 -12.52
CA ASN A 280 -10.40 -28.58 -13.73
C ASN A 280 -9.20 -28.48 -14.70
N GLU A 281 -8.23 -27.59 -14.44
CA GLU A 281 -6.94 -27.53 -15.10
C GLU A 281 -5.99 -28.59 -14.51
N THR A 282 -6.14 -29.85 -14.89
CA THR A 282 -5.22 -30.92 -14.45
C THR A 282 -3.83 -30.71 -15.04
N ARG A 283 -2.98 -29.95 -14.34
CA ARG A 283 -1.57 -29.78 -14.70
C ARG A 283 -0.76 -30.96 -14.16
N PHE A 284 -0.54 -31.93 -15.05
CA PHE A 284 0.50 -32.92 -14.88
C PHE A 284 1.86 -32.25 -15.09
N SER A 285 2.78 -32.43 -14.14
CA SER A 285 4.14 -31.91 -14.29
C SER A 285 5.15 -32.91 -13.74
N ASN A 286 6.38 -32.80 -14.19
CA ASN A 286 7.47 -33.67 -13.74
C ASN A 286 8.22 -33.06 -12.55
N GLY A 287 7.87 -31.84 -12.11
CA GLY A 287 8.52 -31.18 -10.99
C GLY A 287 7.53 -30.40 -10.13
N GLY A 288 7.87 -30.24 -8.86
CA GLY A 288 7.10 -29.45 -7.92
C GLY A 288 7.69 -29.46 -6.52
N TYR A 289 6.99 -28.78 -5.63
CA TYR A 289 7.27 -28.72 -4.21
C TYR A 289 6.51 -29.81 -3.48
N PHE A 290 7.20 -30.58 -2.65
CA PHE A 290 6.62 -31.70 -1.91
C PHE A 290 6.45 -31.34 -0.44
N CYS A 291 5.24 -31.55 0.09
CA CYS A 291 4.97 -31.30 1.50
C CYS A 291 5.79 -32.26 2.39
N PRO A 292 6.50 -31.79 3.43
CA PRO A 292 7.33 -32.64 4.27
C PRO A 292 6.54 -33.64 5.13
N ILE A 293 5.22 -33.44 5.33
CA ILE A 293 4.39 -34.31 6.16
C ILE A 293 3.64 -35.35 5.33
N CYS A 294 2.92 -34.91 4.30
CA CYS A 294 2.04 -35.79 3.50
C CYS A 294 2.58 -36.10 2.10
N ASP A 295 3.77 -35.61 1.74
CA ASP A 295 4.42 -35.77 0.43
C ASP A 295 3.55 -35.38 -0.78
N SER A 296 2.54 -34.54 -0.52
CA SER A 296 1.62 -34.08 -1.55
C SER A 296 2.25 -32.95 -2.35
N LYS A 297 2.03 -32.94 -3.67
CA LYS A 297 2.70 -32.03 -4.61
C LYS A 297 1.96 -30.71 -4.83
N TYR A 298 2.74 -29.62 -4.81
CA TYR A 298 2.34 -28.25 -5.10
C TYR A 298 3.23 -27.64 -6.20
N CYS A 299 2.63 -26.84 -7.08
CA CYS A 299 3.36 -26.17 -8.17
C CYS A 299 3.92 -24.79 -7.76
N GLU A 300 3.25 -24.12 -6.83
CA GLU A 300 3.55 -22.75 -6.41
C GLU A 300 3.53 -22.67 -4.89
N LEU A 301 4.31 -21.74 -4.36
CA LEU A 301 4.42 -21.41 -2.94
C LEU A 301 4.31 -19.90 -2.81
N PRO A 302 3.82 -19.38 -1.67
CA PRO A 302 3.37 -20.11 -0.47
C PRO A 302 1.90 -20.54 -0.52
N VAL A 303 1.59 -21.72 0.02
CA VAL A 303 0.25 -22.32 0.00
C VAL A 303 0.00 -23.12 1.28
N GLU A 304 -1.25 -23.14 1.78
CA GLU A 304 -1.65 -24.08 2.84
C GLU A 304 -1.97 -25.45 2.25
N CYS A 305 -1.31 -26.49 2.77
CA CYS A 305 -1.49 -27.84 2.28
C CYS A 305 -2.92 -28.34 2.55
N ARG A 306 -3.66 -28.68 1.49
CA ARG A 306 -5.05 -29.17 1.56
C ARG A 306 -5.20 -30.51 2.28
N VAL A 307 -4.14 -31.32 2.37
CA VAL A 307 -4.18 -32.64 3.03
C VAL A 307 -3.89 -32.53 4.53
N CYS A 308 -2.80 -31.85 4.91
CA CYS A 308 -2.36 -31.79 6.31
C CYS A 308 -2.61 -30.44 7.01
N GLY A 309 -3.06 -29.40 6.30
CA GLY A 309 -3.27 -28.05 6.84
C GLY A 309 -1.99 -27.29 7.21
N LEU A 310 -0.81 -27.80 6.82
CA LEU A 310 0.47 -27.14 7.08
C LEU A 310 0.70 -26.01 6.08
N THR A 311 1.08 -24.83 6.55
CA THR A 311 1.49 -23.72 5.70
C THR A 311 2.86 -24.00 5.09
N LEU A 312 2.91 -24.14 3.76
CA LEU A 312 4.14 -24.39 3.01
C LEU A 312 4.75 -23.07 2.54
N VAL A 313 5.98 -22.81 2.96
CA VAL A 313 6.70 -21.57 2.69
C VAL A 313 8.16 -21.89 2.41
N MET A 314 8.83 -21.12 1.56
CA MET A 314 10.28 -21.21 1.40
C MET A 314 11.00 -20.19 2.30
N ALA A 315 12.22 -20.49 2.72
CA ALA A 315 13.03 -19.58 3.52
C ALA A 315 13.17 -18.15 2.90
N PRO A 316 13.30 -17.97 1.56
CA PRO A 316 13.34 -16.63 0.96
C PRO A 316 12.05 -15.80 1.13
N HIS A 317 10.89 -16.44 1.27
CA HIS A 317 9.65 -15.69 1.54
C HIS A 317 9.67 -15.10 2.95
N LEU A 318 10.12 -15.86 3.94
CA LEU A 318 10.30 -15.31 5.28
C LEU A 318 11.38 -14.23 5.29
N ALA A 319 12.50 -14.47 4.59
CA ALA A 319 13.61 -13.50 4.43
C ALA A 319 13.11 -12.13 3.94
N ARG A 320 12.20 -12.11 2.96
CA ARG A 320 11.61 -10.87 2.48
C ARG A 320 10.88 -10.08 3.54
N SER A 321 10.20 -10.71 4.49
CA SER A 321 9.50 -9.98 5.57
C SER A 321 10.40 -9.45 6.70
N TYR A 322 11.71 -9.74 6.69
CA TYR A 322 12.63 -9.31 7.77
C TYR A 322 12.81 -7.79 7.88
N HIS A 323 12.69 -7.06 6.77
CA HIS A 323 12.84 -5.59 6.78
C HIS A 323 11.78 -4.89 7.63
N HIS A 324 10.62 -5.53 7.83
CA HIS A 324 9.59 -5.03 8.75
C HIS A 324 9.97 -5.27 10.24
N LEU A 325 10.69 -6.34 10.54
CA LEU A 325 11.12 -6.65 11.92
C LEU A 325 12.23 -5.73 12.40
N PHE A 326 13.18 -5.44 11.51
CA PHE A 326 14.35 -4.62 11.80
C PHE A 326 14.40 -3.47 10.79
N PRO A 327 13.53 -2.46 10.94
CA PRO A 327 13.55 -1.31 10.05
C PRO A 327 14.87 -0.55 10.23
N LEU A 328 15.44 -0.09 9.12
CA LEU A 328 16.61 0.77 9.14
C LEU A 328 16.27 2.11 9.80
N GLU A 329 17.14 2.58 10.70
CA GLU A 329 16.99 3.90 11.29
C GLU A 329 17.22 5.01 10.26
N GLN A 330 16.40 6.05 10.33
CA GLN A 330 16.51 7.20 9.44
C GLN A 330 17.86 7.90 9.63
N TYR A 331 18.47 8.25 8.49
CA TYR A 331 19.70 9.02 8.45
C TYR A 331 19.47 10.47 8.90
N VAL A 332 20.47 11.03 9.57
CA VAL A 332 20.43 12.41 10.05
C VAL A 332 20.82 13.32 8.90
N GLU A 333 19.94 14.26 8.57
CA GLU A 333 20.19 15.27 7.55
C GLU A 333 21.16 16.32 8.12
N ILE A 334 22.26 16.54 7.42
CA ILE A 334 23.25 17.58 7.73
C ILE A 334 23.14 18.63 6.62
N SER A 335 22.67 19.83 7.00
CA SER A 335 22.82 21.01 6.15
C SER A 335 24.30 21.35 6.08
N ASN A 336 24.82 21.45 4.86
CA ASN A 336 26.14 22.02 4.64
C ASN A 336 26.01 23.54 4.75
N ASP A 337 25.76 24.06 5.96
CA ASP A 337 25.78 25.50 6.19
C ASP A 337 27.24 25.95 6.09
N GLU A 338 27.50 26.86 5.14
CA GLU A 338 28.81 27.30 4.65
C GLU A 338 29.74 27.91 5.74
N ASN A 339 29.28 28.04 6.99
CA ASN A 339 29.97 28.79 8.04
C ASN A 339 30.61 27.95 9.17
N SER A 340 30.74 26.62 9.05
CA SER A 340 31.34 25.82 10.14
C SER A 340 32.30 24.69 9.75
N LEU A 341 32.87 24.69 8.54
CA LEU A 341 33.92 23.72 8.17
C LEU A 341 35.15 24.43 7.60
N PRO A 342 36.34 24.27 8.22
CA PRO A 342 37.58 24.73 7.63
C PRO A 342 37.93 23.87 6.40
N THR A 343 38.16 24.53 5.25
CA THR A 343 38.96 24.07 4.09
C THR A 343 38.55 22.78 3.35
N ASN A 344 38.03 22.96 2.13
CA ASN A 344 38.37 22.21 0.89
C ASN A 344 38.41 20.68 0.89
N VAL A 345 37.48 19.98 1.55
CA VAL A 345 37.24 18.55 1.25
C VAL A 345 35.79 18.36 0.84
N ILE A 346 35.55 18.37 -0.48
CA ILE A 346 34.29 17.89 -1.04
C ILE A 346 34.17 16.43 -0.61
N LYS A 347 33.22 16.14 0.28
CA LYS A 347 32.95 14.77 0.72
C LYS A 347 32.15 14.09 -0.38
N ASN A 348 32.60 12.91 -0.81
CA ASN A 348 31.88 12.11 -1.77
C ASN A 348 30.87 11.20 -1.05
N CYS A 349 29.74 10.92 -1.70
CA CYS A 349 28.79 9.91 -1.24
C CYS A 349 29.48 8.54 -1.24
N ILE A 350 29.37 7.78 -0.15
CA ILE A 350 30.01 6.46 -0.08
C ILE A 350 29.31 5.42 -0.97
N GLY A 351 28.03 5.61 -1.26
CA GLY A 351 27.25 4.73 -2.13
C GLY A 351 27.59 4.90 -3.61
N CYS A 352 27.47 6.13 -4.13
CA CYS A 352 27.62 6.41 -5.56
C CYS A 352 28.90 7.17 -5.94
N GLN A 353 29.74 7.54 -4.97
CA GLN A 353 30.97 8.33 -5.14
C GLN A 353 30.77 9.73 -5.74
N TYR A 354 29.51 10.18 -5.85
CA TYR A 354 29.19 11.52 -6.35
C TYR A 354 29.53 12.60 -5.31
N PRO A 355 30.05 13.77 -5.71
CA PRO A 355 30.36 14.87 -4.80
C PRO A 355 29.09 15.41 -4.12
N LEU A 356 29.12 15.53 -2.78
CA LEU A 356 27.99 16.04 -2.00
C LEU A 356 27.98 17.58 -2.03
N ILE A 357 27.20 18.14 -2.96
CA ILE A 357 27.06 19.60 -3.13
C ILE A 357 25.92 20.17 -2.25
N LYS A 358 24.85 19.39 -2.06
CA LYS A 358 23.65 19.75 -1.27
C LYS A 358 23.62 19.03 0.10
N ASN A 359 22.49 19.10 0.81
CA ASN A 359 22.22 18.36 2.04
C ASN A 359 22.72 16.92 1.96
N SER A 360 23.42 16.47 3.00
CA SER A 360 23.96 15.12 3.11
C SER A 360 23.25 14.33 4.20
N PHE A 361 23.13 13.02 4.01
CA PHE A 361 22.45 12.13 4.94
C PHE A 361 23.46 11.24 5.64
N GLN A 362 23.52 11.31 6.97
CA GLN A 362 24.48 10.58 7.78
C GLN A 362 23.83 9.38 8.49
N CYS A 363 24.43 8.20 8.33
CA CYS A 363 24.03 7.01 9.09
C CYS A 363 24.41 7.14 10.57
N LYS A 364 23.50 6.82 11.49
CA LYS A 364 23.75 6.91 12.95
C LYS A 364 24.78 5.89 13.46
N SER A 365 24.85 4.71 12.84
CA SER A 365 25.72 3.62 13.28
C SER A 365 27.16 3.77 12.76
N CYS A 366 27.35 3.89 11.45
CA CYS A 366 28.68 3.99 10.84
C CYS A 366 29.16 5.42 10.59
N LYS A 367 28.31 6.44 10.78
CA LYS A 367 28.62 7.87 10.57
C LYS A 367 29.02 8.25 9.13
N ASN A 368 28.79 7.37 8.18
CA ASN A 368 29.04 7.58 6.75
C ASN A 368 27.99 8.48 6.10
N LEU A 369 28.41 9.21 5.06
CA LEU A 369 27.58 10.18 4.34
C LEU A 369 27.06 9.61 3.02
N TYR A 370 25.79 9.90 2.75
CA TYR A 370 25.07 9.51 1.54
C TYR A 370 24.40 10.72 0.89
N CYS A 371 24.25 10.67 -0.43
CA CYS A 371 23.41 11.62 -1.16
C CYS A 371 21.93 11.26 -1.03
N PHE A 372 21.06 12.16 -1.47
CA PHE A 372 19.61 11.99 -1.43
C PHE A 372 19.12 10.70 -2.13
N ASP A 373 19.60 10.45 -3.36
CA ASP A 373 19.17 9.28 -4.13
C ASP A 373 19.62 7.97 -3.47
N CYS A 374 20.84 7.96 -2.90
CA CYS A 374 21.32 6.82 -2.13
C CYS A 374 20.51 6.61 -0.86
N ASP A 375 20.12 7.67 -0.16
CA ASP A 375 19.26 7.59 1.03
C ASP A 375 17.92 6.93 0.69
N ILE A 376 17.26 7.39 -0.38
CA ILE A 376 16.02 6.79 -0.88
C ILE A 376 16.23 5.32 -1.23
N PHE A 377 17.25 5.02 -2.03
CA PHE A 377 17.52 3.66 -2.48
C PHE A 377 17.76 2.70 -1.30
N ILE A 378 18.53 3.15 -0.30
CA ILE A 378 18.83 2.37 0.90
C ILE A 378 17.56 2.10 1.71
N HIS A 379 16.69 3.10 1.90
CA HIS A 379 15.48 2.96 2.72
C HIS A 379 14.34 2.22 2.00
N GLU A 380 14.20 2.37 0.68
CA GLU A 380 13.10 1.78 -0.10
C GLU A 380 13.40 0.38 -0.65
N THR A 381 14.65 0.07 -1.01
CA THR A 381 14.98 -1.18 -1.71
C THR A 381 15.95 -2.09 -0.95
N LEU A 382 17.05 -1.55 -0.43
CA LEU A 382 18.06 -2.37 0.26
C LEU A 382 17.66 -2.70 1.71
N HIS A 383 16.91 -1.80 2.35
CA HIS A 383 16.52 -1.84 3.76
C HIS A 383 17.68 -2.10 4.74
N SER A 384 18.91 -1.83 4.31
CA SER A 384 20.13 -2.08 5.07
C SER A 384 21.22 -1.13 4.61
N CYS A 385 21.98 -0.59 5.57
CA CYS A 385 23.11 0.29 5.27
C CYS A 385 24.29 -0.54 4.73
N PRO A 386 24.76 -0.32 3.48
CA PRO A 386 25.85 -1.11 2.89
C PRO A 386 27.16 -1.03 3.66
N SER A 387 27.42 0.11 4.33
CA SER A 387 28.63 0.27 5.13
C SER A 387 28.54 -0.38 6.51
N CYS A 388 27.34 -0.59 7.06
CA CYS A 388 27.18 -1.30 8.32
C CYS A 388 27.29 -2.82 8.12
N THR A 389 26.86 -3.33 6.96
CA THR A 389 26.93 -4.76 6.64
C THR A 389 28.35 -5.20 6.26
N ASN A 390 29.17 -4.29 5.75
CA ASN A 390 30.56 -4.55 5.42
C ASN A 390 31.48 -3.72 6.34
N PRO A 391 31.85 -4.23 7.53
CA PRO A 391 32.70 -3.51 8.49
C PRO A 391 34.18 -3.40 8.05
N MET A 392 34.50 -3.68 6.79
CA MET A 392 35.86 -3.68 6.23
C MET A 392 36.29 -2.35 5.60
N ASN A 393 35.69 -1.23 6.00
CA ASN A 393 36.20 0.11 5.70
C ASN A 393 36.33 0.96 6.97
#